data_AF-A0A180FYP5-F1
#
_entry.id   AF-A0A180FYP5-F1
#
_cell.length_a   1.000
_cell.length_b   1.000
_cell.length_c   1.000
_cell.angle_alpha   90.00
_cell.angle_beta   90.00
_cell.angle_gamma   90.00
#
_symmetry.space_group_name_H-M   'P 1'
#
loop_
_entity.id
_entity.type
_entity.pdbx_description
1 polymer ?
#
loop_
_entity_poly.entity_id
_entity_poly.type
_entity_poly.pdbx_seq_one_letter_code
_entity_poly.pdbx_strand_id
1 'polypeptide(L)'
;MEKLAVFFEREELLKSSADLFLYTLELSNSNGNRARAMNILQDIQLLQRAQENEVSSIGGDFSDLSPQDKEQQRQKILLWSAKSALFKVAIELQAETQPMRASKDRGERLAKKNGVVKAIQTFCDCRASYLRNFAPEDLQLAKNKLFGYKEFMKMGLNHPFWNDGYMCLSKDPWAVDPVVRTGIHAMLGLDCANEEIIQLQVELRRSLSWGISHWNQLKQIIDKSLERDSQLDSCLKQAFGEVQLAGVSNRPGGTYQLLGGDLCFAWVDHEGLMINWNDTISKMLETKLISREILPDEWFHMIESLMCTIGTKSSSADVQLEQAVLQQQHSDGEENEGPNEDDDLFEDED
;
A
#
# COMPACT_ATOMS: atom_id res chain seq x y z
N MET A 1 0.83 -31.22 23.60
CA MET A 1 -0.20 -30.18 23.84
C MET A 1 -1.10 -30.04 22.63
N GLU A 2 -0.60 -29.79 21.43
CA GLU A 2 -1.44 -29.60 20.23
C GLU A 2 -2.37 -30.79 19.90
N LYS A 3 -1.84 -32.03 19.82
CA LYS A 3 -2.68 -33.23 19.63
C LYS A 3 -3.76 -33.41 20.71
N LEU A 4 -3.45 -33.03 21.95
CA LEU A 4 -4.39 -33.10 23.07
C LEU A 4 -5.45 -31.99 23.00
N ALA A 5 -5.07 -30.80 22.53
CA ALA A 5 -6.00 -29.71 22.29
C ALA A 5 -7.01 -30.10 21.22
N VAL A 6 -6.55 -30.65 20.09
CA VAL A 6 -7.43 -31.14 19.01
C VAL A 6 -8.38 -32.22 19.54
N PHE A 7 -7.88 -33.14 20.37
CA PHE A 7 -8.71 -34.16 21.02
C PHE A 7 -9.81 -33.56 21.92
N PHE A 8 -9.47 -32.62 22.81
CA PHE A 8 -10.45 -32.04 23.74
C PHE A 8 -11.42 -31.07 23.07
N GLU A 9 -10.98 -30.30 22.07
CA GLU A 9 -11.86 -29.46 21.24
C GLU A 9 -12.88 -30.33 20.49
N ARG A 10 -12.44 -31.46 19.96
CA ARG A 10 -13.34 -32.42 19.30
C ARG A 10 -14.35 -33.01 20.28
N GLU A 11 -13.95 -33.29 21.52
CA GLU A 11 -14.87 -33.74 22.57
C GLU A 11 -15.95 -32.70 22.90
N GLU A 12 -15.60 -31.41 22.93
CA GLU A 12 -16.56 -30.31 23.16
C GLU A 12 -17.51 -30.12 21.97
N LEU A 13 -17.00 -30.29 20.75
CA LEU A 13 -17.81 -30.34 19.53
C LEU A 13 -18.76 -31.54 19.53
N LEU A 14 -18.31 -32.71 19.96
CA LEU A 14 -19.18 -33.89 20.11
C LEU A 14 -20.31 -33.65 21.11
N LYS A 15 -20.02 -33.06 22.29
CA LYS A 15 -21.05 -32.70 23.28
C LYS A 15 -22.06 -31.72 22.69
N SER A 16 -21.58 -30.64 22.09
CA SER A 16 -22.44 -29.62 21.45
C SER A 16 -23.29 -30.22 20.32
N SER A 17 -22.74 -31.15 19.55
CA SER A 17 -23.43 -31.82 18.45
C SER A 17 -24.48 -32.81 18.96
N ALA A 18 -24.21 -33.49 20.07
CA ALA A 18 -25.17 -34.36 20.75
C ALA A 18 -26.34 -33.56 21.35
N ASP A 19 -26.06 -32.42 21.99
CA ASP A 19 -27.09 -31.52 22.51
C ASP A 19 -27.95 -30.94 21.37
N LEU A 20 -27.33 -30.55 20.26
CA LEU A 20 -28.03 -30.09 19.06
C LEU A 20 -28.89 -31.20 18.42
N PHE A 21 -28.39 -32.44 18.42
CA PHE A 21 -29.15 -33.60 17.95
C PHE A 21 -30.39 -33.83 18.80
N LEU A 22 -30.25 -33.85 20.14
CA LEU A 22 -31.37 -33.99 21.07
C LEU A 22 -32.40 -32.87 20.88
N TYR A 23 -31.95 -31.62 20.81
CA TYR A 23 -32.82 -30.47 20.53
C TYR A 23 -33.55 -30.60 19.19
N THR A 24 -32.87 -31.08 18.15
CA THR A 24 -33.48 -31.27 16.81
C THR A 24 -34.51 -32.40 16.80
N LEU A 25 -34.35 -33.42 17.65
CA LEU A 25 -35.34 -34.49 17.85
C LEU A 25 -36.57 -34.03 18.65
N GLU A 26 -36.38 -33.11 19.59
CA GLU A 26 -37.46 -32.55 20.42
C GLU A 26 -38.36 -31.57 19.62
N LEU A 27 -37.83 -30.90 18.59
CA LEU A 27 -38.64 -30.10 17.67
C LEU A 27 -39.51 -31.00 16.77
N SER A 28 -40.82 -31.02 17.08
CA SER A 28 -41.97 -31.56 16.30
C SER A 28 -41.64 -32.20 14.94
N ASN A 29 -42.12 -33.43 14.77
CA ASN A 29 -41.76 -34.45 13.77
C ASN A 29 -42.03 -34.08 12.29
N SER A 30 -41.35 -33.06 11.76
CA SER A 30 -41.33 -32.76 10.33
C SER A 30 -40.26 -33.61 9.61
N ASN A 31 -40.50 -33.99 8.36
CA ASN A 31 -39.49 -34.68 7.54
C ASN A 31 -38.18 -33.88 7.41
N GLY A 32 -38.24 -32.55 7.46
CA GLY A 32 -37.06 -31.69 7.47
C GLY A 32 -36.22 -31.83 8.74
N ASN A 33 -36.84 -31.97 9.90
CA ASN A 33 -36.14 -32.16 11.17
C ASN A 33 -35.48 -33.54 11.26
N ARG A 34 -36.13 -34.58 10.70
CA ARG A 34 -35.53 -35.93 10.59
C ARG A 34 -34.29 -35.96 9.70
N ALA A 35 -34.34 -35.32 8.53
CA ALA A 35 -33.18 -35.24 7.65
C ALA A 35 -32.02 -34.46 8.30
N ARG A 36 -32.33 -33.36 9.00
CA ARG A 36 -31.33 -32.59 9.76
C ARG A 36 -30.71 -33.40 10.90
N ALA A 37 -31.52 -34.13 11.66
CA ALA A 37 -31.04 -35.01 12.73
C ALA A 37 -30.12 -36.13 12.20
N MET A 38 -30.45 -36.72 11.03
CA MET A 38 -29.60 -37.73 10.40
C MET A 38 -28.24 -37.16 9.95
N ASN A 39 -28.20 -35.93 9.41
CA ASN A 39 -26.94 -35.27 9.08
C ASN A 39 -26.08 -35.03 10.32
N ILE A 40 -26.69 -34.54 11.42
CA ILE A 40 -25.97 -34.33 12.69
C ILE A 40 -25.42 -35.65 13.23
N LEU A 41 -26.20 -36.74 13.14
CA LEU A 41 -25.76 -38.07 13.58
C LEU A 41 -24.57 -38.59 12.74
N GLN A 42 -24.58 -38.34 11.43
CA GLN A 42 -23.48 -38.69 10.55
C GLN A 42 -22.21 -37.89 10.87
N ASP A 43 -22.36 -36.59 11.18
CA ASP A 43 -21.26 -35.75 11.66
C ASP A 43 -20.70 -36.24 13.00
N ILE A 44 -21.57 -36.62 13.95
CA ILE A 44 -21.16 -37.23 15.24
C ILE A 44 -20.34 -38.52 14.99
N GLN A 45 -20.79 -39.40 14.10
CA GLN A 45 -20.08 -40.63 13.78
C GLN A 45 -18.70 -40.36 13.16
N LEU A 46 -18.59 -39.36 12.28
CA LEU A 46 -17.30 -38.96 11.71
C LEU A 46 -16.36 -38.40 12.77
N LEU A 47 -16.86 -37.52 13.64
CA LEU A 47 -16.10 -36.94 14.74
C LEU A 47 -15.65 -38.02 15.74
N GLN A 48 -16.51 -39.00 16.08
CA GLN A 48 -16.16 -40.14 16.93
C GLN A 48 -15.04 -40.99 16.32
N ARG A 49 -15.15 -41.33 15.02
CA ARG A 49 -14.12 -42.12 14.32
C ARG A 49 -12.77 -41.39 14.30
N ALA A 50 -12.79 -40.07 14.09
CA ALA A 50 -11.59 -39.25 14.17
C ALA A 50 -11.00 -39.24 15.59
N GLN A 51 -11.85 -39.22 16.62
CA GLN A 51 -11.45 -39.25 18.02
C GLN A 51 -10.77 -40.57 18.41
N GLU A 52 -11.31 -41.72 18.01
CA GLU A 52 -10.71 -43.05 18.26
C GLU A 52 -9.32 -43.20 17.63
N ASN A 53 -9.14 -42.68 16.42
CA ASN A 53 -7.85 -42.63 15.74
C ASN A 53 -6.82 -41.78 16.51
N GLU A 54 -7.26 -40.69 17.10
CA GLU A 54 -6.39 -39.77 17.84
C GLU A 54 -6.02 -40.30 19.23
N VAL A 55 -6.96 -40.98 19.92
CA VAL A 55 -6.68 -41.73 21.17
C VAL A 55 -5.57 -42.77 20.94
N SER A 56 -5.65 -43.49 19.83
CA SER A 56 -4.64 -44.48 19.43
C SER A 56 -3.25 -43.85 19.21
N SER A 57 -3.18 -42.56 18.82
CA SER A 57 -1.93 -41.82 18.62
C SER A 57 -1.39 -41.13 19.89
N ILE A 58 -2.24 -40.81 20.88
CA ILE A 58 -1.85 -40.01 22.05
C ILE A 58 -1.20 -40.89 23.14
N GLY A 59 -1.52 -42.19 23.19
CA GLY A 59 -1.00 -43.12 24.21
C GLY A 59 -1.69 -42.96 25.57
N GLY A 60 -1.71 -44.02 26.37
CA GLY A 60 -2.56 -44.18 27.57
C GLY A 60 -2.26 -43.32 28.80
N ASP A 61 -1.41 -42.30 28.69
CA ASP A 61 -0.81 -41.55 29.81
C ASP A 61 -1.82 -40.72 30.64
N PHE A 62 -3.05 -40.52 30.13
CA PHE A 62 -4.13 -39.82 30.84
C PHE A 62 -5.04 -40.74 31.67
N SER A 63 -4.88 -42.06 31.56
CA SER A 63 -5.81 -43.04 32.15
C SER A 63 -5.74 -43.06 33.67
N ASP A 64 -4.57 -42.77 34.25
CA ASP A 64 -4.25 -42.99 35.67
C ASP A 64 -4.57 -41.78 36.58
N LEU A 65 -5.03 -40.66 36.00
CA LEU A 65 -5.37 -39.46 36.76
C LEU A 65 -6.75 -39.57 37.43
N SER A 66 -6.90 -38.92 38.59
CA SER A 66 -8.20 -38.78 39.23
C SER A 66 -9.18 -38.01 38.32
N PRO A 67 -10.50 -38.21 38.42
CA PRO A 67 -11.47 -37.48 37.61
C PRO A 67 -11.34 -35.96 37.70
N GLN A 68 -10.97 -35.46 38.89
CA GLN A 68 -10.78 -34.03 39.13
C GLN A 68 -9.51 -33.49 38.45
N ASP A 69 -8.42 -34.27 38.47
CA ASP A 69 -7.17 -33.91 37.79
C ASP A 69 -7.32 -33.97 36.27
N LYS A 70 -8.11 -34.93 35.77
CA LYS A 70 -8.46 -35.05 34.33
C LYS A 70 -9.23 -33.83 33.83
N GLU A 71 -10.28 -33.42 34.54
CA GLU A 71 -11.07 -32.24 34.14
C GLU A 71 -10.25 -30.95 34.26
N GLN A 72 -9.41 -30.83 35.30
CA GLN A 72 -8.49 -29.71 35.41
C GLN A 72 -7.52 -29.65 34.23
N GLN A 73 -6.88 -30.76 33.87
CA GLN A 73 -5.97 -30.82 32.73
C GLN A 73 -6.67 -30.53 31.40
N ARG A 74 -7.88 -31.07 31.19
CA ARG A 74 -8.72 -30.81 30.03
C ARG A 74 -8.99 -29.31 29.87
N GLN A 75 -9.46 -28.63 30.93
CA GLN A 75 -9.72 -27.19 30.88
C GLN A 75 -8.43 -26.37 30.68
N LYS A 76 -7.30 -26.79 31.25
CA LYS A 76 -6.00 -26.15 30.97
C LYS A 76 -5.61 -26.24 29.50
N ILE A 77 -5.83 -27.39 28.87
CA ILE A 77 -5.46 -27.63 27.47
C ILE A 77 -6.38 -26.85 26.51
N LEU A 78 -7.69 -26.79 26.79
CA LEU A 78 -8.63 -25.96 26.03
C LEU A 78 -8.30 -24.47 26.13
N LEU A 79 -8.00 -23.99 27.35
CA LEU A 79 -7.56 -22.62 27.56
C LEU A 79 -6.25 -22.30 26.81
N TRP A 80 -5.29 -23.23 26.82
CA TRP A 80 -4.07 -23.12 26.04
C TRP A 80 -4.35 -23.03 24.54
N SER A 81 -5.26 -23.87 24.03
CA SER A 81 -5.62 -23.86 22.60
C SER A 81 -6.28 -22.55 22.18
N ALA A 82 -7.22 -22.06 22.99
CA ALA A 82 -7.87 -20.79 22.74
C ALA A 82 -6.88 -19.60 22.76
N LYS A 83 -5.91 -19.60 23.70
CA LYS A 83 -4.83 -18.59 23.73
C LYS A 83 -3.95 -18.67 22.48
N SER A 84 -3.68 -19.89 22.01
CA SER A 84 -2.89 -20.17 20.82
C SER A 84 -3.55 -19.68 19.53
N ALA A 85 -4.84 -19.95 19.37
CA ALA A 85 -5.63 -19.44 18.25
C ALA A 85 -5.68 -17.90 18.27
N LEU A 86 -5.86 -17.30 19.45
CA LEU A 86 -5.86 -15.85 19.62
C LEU A 86 -4.50 -15.22 19.24
N PHE A 87 -3.38 -15.88 19.53
CA PHE A 87 -2.05 -15.43 19.13
C PHE A 87 -1.83 -15.47 17.62
N LYS A 88 -2.29 -16.52 16.94
CA LYS A 88 -2.24 -16.62 15.46
C LYS A 88 -2.97 -15.44 14.81
N VAL A 89 -4.18 -15.12 15.30
CA VAL A 89 -4.96 -13.96 14.84
C VAL A 89 -4.20 -12.65 15.08
N ALA A 90 -3.47 -12.51 16.19
CA ALA A 90 -2.67 -11.32 16.47
C ALA A 90 -1.49 -11.17 15.48
N ILE A 91 -0.82 -12.27 15.13
CA ILE A 91 0.26 -12.27 14.12
C ILE A 91 -0.28 -11.85 12.76
N GLU A 92 -1.39 -12.45 12.32
CA GLU A 92 -2.03 -12.13 11.04
C GLU A 92 -2.40 -10.64 10.94
N LEU A 93 -3.03 -10.10 11.98
CA LEU A 93 -3.37 -8.67 12.03
C LEU A 93 -2.13 -7.76 12.02
N GLN A 94 -1.04 -8.18 12.68
CA GLN A 94 0.19 -7.39 12.68
C GLN A 94 0.89 -7.45 11.31
N ALA A 95 0.92 -8.61 10.66
CA ALA A 95 1.44 -8.78 9.30
C ALA A 95 0.62 -7.98 8.28
N GLU A 96 -0.71 -7.88 8.46
CA GLU A 96 -1.57 -7.05 7.61
C GLU A 96 -1.31 -5.53 7.77
N THR A 97 -0.81 -5.10 8.93
CA THR A 97 -0.67 -3.68 9.30
C THR A 97 0.75 -3.11 9.15
N GLN A 98 1.72 -3.90 8.68
CA GLN A 98 3.06 -3.44 8.31
C GLN A 98 3.41 -4.07 6.95
N PRO A 99 3.52 -3.30 5.83
CA PRO A 99 3.86 -1.88 5.70
C PRO A 99 2.94 -1.09 4.73
N MET A 100 1.62 -1.21 4.85
CA MET A 100 0.68 -0.29 4.18
C MET A 100 -0.07 0.57 5.19
N ARG A 101 0.63 1.28 6.08
CA ARG A 101 -0.01 2.26 6.98
C ARG A 101 -0.42 3.56 6.28
N ALA A 102 -0.26 3.68 4.96
CA ALA A 102 -0.60 4.89 4.20
C ALA A 102 -1.60 4.68 3.03
N SER A 103 -2.09 3.47 2.78
CA SER A 103 -3.16 3.27 1.79
C SER A 103 -4.51 3.32 2.52
N LYS A 104 -5.11 4.52 2.59
CA LYS A 104 -6.47 4.72 3.14
C LYS A 104 -7.55 3.98 2.34
N ASP A 105 -7.25 3.57 1.11
CA ASP A 105 -8.18 2.92 0.19
C ASP A 105 -7.73 1.48 -0.13
N ARG A 106 -8.04 0.55 0.77
CA ARG A 106 -8.08 -0.87 0.42
C ARG A 106 -9.13 -1.60 1.25
N GLY A 107 -10.39 -1.37 0.90
CA GLY A 107 -11.59 -1.90 1.57
C GLY A 107 -11.74 -3.43 1.60
N GLU A 108 -10.70 -4.21 1.30
CA GLU A 108 -10.72 -5.67 1.28
C GLU A 108 -9.71 -6.34 2.22
N ARG A 109 -8.89 -5.59 2.95
CA ARG A 109 -7.93 -6.18 3.91
C ARG A 109 -8.50 -6.16 5.32
N LEU A 110 -9.25 -7.21 5.63
CA LEU A 110 -9.70 -7.49 6.99
C LEU A 110 -9.62 -9.00 7.20
N ALA A 111 -8.71 -9.49 8.04
CA ALA A 111 -9.10 -10.53 8.98
C ALA A 111 -10.48 -10.13 9.53
N LYS A 112 -11.55 -10.81 9.11
CA LYS A 112 -12.93 -10.38 9.35
C LYS A 112 -13.06 -10.07 10.82
N LYS A 113 -13.33 -8.81 11.20
CA LYS A 113 -13.48 -8.35 12.60
C LYS A 113 -14.27 -9.34 13.46
N ASN A 114 -15.26 -10.01 12.87
CA ASN A 114 -16.08 -11.05 13.48
C ASN A 114 -15.27 -12.29 13.93
N GLY A 115 -14.29 -12.75 13.14
CA GLY A 115 -13.38 -13.84 13.49
C GLY A 115 -12.47 -13.49 14.67
N VAL A 116 -11.95 -12.25 14.69
CA VAL A 116 -11.13 -11.74 15.80
C VAL A 116 -11.96 -11.69 17.09
N VAL A 117 -13.17 -11.13 17.02
CA VAL A 117 -14.10 -11.07 18.16
C VAL A 117 -14.44 -12.47 18.67
N LYS A 118 -14.67 -13.43 17.76
CA LYS A 118 -14.94 -14.82 18.14
C LYS A 118 -13.75 -15.44 18.88
N ALA A 119 -12.53 -15.27 18.38
CA ALA A 119 -11.32 -15.79 19.05
C ALA A 119 -11.13 -15.18 20.46
N ILE A 120 -11.35 -13.86 20.61
CA ILE A 120 -11.30 -13.17 21.91
C ILE A 120 -12.34 -13.77 22.87
N GLN A 121 -13.58 -13.94 22.39
CA GLN A 121 -14.67 -14.48 23.18
C GLN A 121 -14.37 -15.91 23.66
N THR A 122 -13.96 -16.79 22.74
CA THR A 122 -13.58 -18.18 23.07
C THR A 122 -12.48 -18.22 24.14
N PHE A 123 -11.41 -17.42 24.00
CA PHE A 123 -10.37 -17.35 25.02
C PHE A 123 -10.90 -16.86 26.38
N CYS A 124 -11.72 -15.81 26.37
CA CYS A 124 -12.32 -15.25 27.57
C CYS A 124 -13.21 -16.26 28.30
N ASP A 125 -14.02 -17.01 27.56
CA ASP A 125 -14.93 -18.03 28.09
C ASP A 125 -14.16 -19.22 28.68
N CYS A 126 -13.17 -19.74 27.94
CA CYS A 126 -12.29 -20.81 28.45
C CYS A 126 -11.55 -20.37 29.72
N ARG A 127 -11.07 -19.12 29.77
CA ARG A 127 -10.36 -18.58 30.94
C ARG A 127 -11.29 -18.43 32.14
N ALA A 128 -12.48 -17.88 31.94
CA ALA A 128 -13.46 -17.71 33.01
C ALA A 128 -13.93 -19.06 33.57
N SER A 129 -14.14 -20.05 32.70
CA SER A 129 -14.50 -21.42 33.10
C SER A 129 -13.42 -22.05 33.97
N TYR A 130 -12.16 -22.04 33.50
CA TYR A 130 -11.04 -22.59 34.24
C TYR A 130 -10.85 -21.92 35.61
N LEU A 131 -10.83 -20.58 35.65
CA LEU A 131 -10.62 -19.83 36.88
C LEU A 131 -11.74 -20.08 37.89
N ARG A 132 -13.01 -20.12 37.46
CA ARG A 132 -14.14 -20.39 38.36
C ARG A 132 -14.04 -21.76 39.03
N ASN A 133 -13.58 -22.77 38.30
CA ASN A 133 -13.55 -24.16 38.77
C ASN A 133 -12.29 -24.48 39.59
N PHE A 134 -11.14 -23.88 39.26
CA PHE A 134 -9.84 -24.34 39.76
C PHE A 134 -8.94 -23.25 40.34
N ALA A 135 -9.24 -21.96 40.14
CA ALA A 135 -8.47 -20.84 40.68
C ALA A 135 -9.37 -19.62 40.93
N PRO A 136 -10.40 -19.72 41.80
CA PRO A 136 -11.40 -18.67 41.98
C PRO A 136 -10.81 -17.38 42.55
N GLU A 137 -9.73 -17.50 43.33
CA GLU A 137 -8.98 -16.37 43.90
C GLU A 137 -8.36 -15.49 42.80
N ASP A 138 -7.96 -16.11 41.68
CA ASP A 138 -7.34 -15.42 40.55
C ASP A 138 -8.37 -14.70 39.66
N LEU A 139 -9.66 -15.00 39.80
CA LEU A 139 -10.73 -14.47 38.94
C LEU A 139 -10.80 -12.94 38.99
N GLN A 140 -10.51 -12.34 40.14
CA GLN A 140 -10.61 -10.89 40.37
C GLN A 140 -9.32 -10.12 40.02
N LEU A 141 -8.24 -10.82 39.69
CA LEU A 141 -6.97 -10.17 39.36
C LEU A 141 -7.10 -9.32 38.10
N ALA A 142 -6.50 -8.13 38.10
CA ALA A 142 -6.56 -7.20 36.98
C ALA A 142 -6.12 -7.83 35.64
N LYS A 143 -5.12 -8.72 35.65
CA LYS A 143 -4.64 -9.47 34.48
C LYS A 143 -5.66 -10.44 33.87
N ASN A 144 -6.65 -10.86 34.66
CA ASN A 144 -7.67 -11.85 34.28
C ASN A 144 -9.01 -11.22 33.86
N LYS A 145 -9.11 -9.89 33.85
CA LYS A 145 -10.30 -9.19 33.38
C LYS A 145 -10.57 -9.46 31.90
N LEU A 146 -11.84 -9.55 31.55
CA LEU A 146 -12.32 -9.64 30.17
C LEU A 146 -11.81 -8.43 29.38
N PHE A 147 -11.44 -8.65 28.11
CA PHE A 147 -11.02 -7.60 27.20
C PHE A 147 -11.71 -7.80 25.86
N GLY A 148 -11.98 -6.70 25.15
CA GLY A 148 -12.65 -6.72 23.86
C GLY A 148 -11.69 -6.46 22.70
N TYR A 149 -12.26 -6.25 21.52
CA TYR A 149 -11.50 -5.97 20.30
C TYR A 149 -10.62 -4.71 20.41
N LYS A 150 -11.11 -3.64 21.04
CA LYS A 150 -10.35 -2.37 21.15
C LYS A 150 -9.11 -2.52 22.01
N GLU A 151 -9.21 -3.26 23.10
CA GLU A 151 -8.11 -3.56 24.01
C GLU A 151 -7.13 -4.51 23.34
N PHE A 152 -7.64 -5.54 22.65
CA PHE A 152 -6.83 -6.48 21.89
C PHE A 152 -5.99 -5.80 20.80
N MET A 153 -6.57 -4.86 20.04
CA MET A 153 -5.82 -4.11 19.02
C MET A 153 -4.68 -3.25 19.59
N LYS A 154 -4.69 -2.97 20.89
CA LYS A 154 -3.58 -2.27 21.58
C LYS A 154 -2.50 -3.25 22.08
N MET A 155 -2.78 -4.55 22.10
CA MET A 155 -1.84 -5.58 22.51
C MET A 155 -0.93 -5.95 21.32
N GLY A 156 0.23 -5.31 21.20
CA GLY A 156 1.26 -5.77 20.26
C GLY A 156 1.78 -7.17 20.61
N LEU A 157 2.53 -7.81 19.71
CA LEU A 157 3.09 -9.15 19.94
C LEU A 157 4.04 -9.23 21.15
N ASN A 158 4.60 -8.10 21.60
CA ASN A 158 5.45 -7.99 22.79
C ASN A 158 4.67 -7.78 24.10
N HIS A 159 3.34 -7.72 24.05
CA HIS A 159 2.53 -7.48 25.24
C HIS A 159 2.70 -8.63 26.26
N PRO A 160 2.84 -8.35 27.57
CA PRO A 160 3.05 -9.38 28.59
C PRO A 160 1.99 -10.49 28.62
N PHE A 161 0.78 -10.20 28.14
CA PHE A 161 -0.29 -11.18 27.95
C PHE A 161 0.16 -12.47 27.22
N TRP A 162 1.03 -12.33 26.23
CA TRP A 162 1.50 -13.46 25.43
C TRP A 162 2.54 -14.33 26.15
N ASN A 163 3.25 -13.75 27.13
CA ASN A 163 4.40 -14.38 27.80
C ASN A 163 4.33 -14.23 29.33
N ASP A 164 3.14 -14.30 29.91
CA ASP A 164 2.91 -14.19 31.35
C ASP A 164 3.33 -15.44 32.15
N GLY A 165 4.09 -16.35 31.52
CA GLY A 165 4.47 -17.67 32.06
C GLY A 165 3.28 -18.63 32.23
N TYR A 166 2.05 -18.15 32.03
CA TYR A 166 0.82 -18.87 32.23
C TYR A 166 0.26 -19.31 30.87
N MET A 167 0.26 -20.61 30.61
CA MET A 167 -0.14 -21.19 29.31
C MET A 167 0.72 -20.71 28.12
N CYS A 168 2.03 -20.51 28.31
CA CYS A 168 2.93 -20.24 27.19
C CYS A 168 2.87 -21.37 26.14
N LEU A 169 2.75 -20.99 24.86
CA LEU A 169 2.70 -21.89 23.72
C LEU A 169 3.95 -22.76 23.56
N SER A 170 5.11 -22.19 23.91
CA SER A 170 6.39 -22.87 23.85
C SER A 170 7.29 -22.42 25.00
N LYS A 171 8.17 -23.32 25.46
CA LYS A 171 9.27 -23.01 26.38
C LYS A 171 10.58 -22.71 25.64
N ASP A 172 10.55 -22.79 24.31
CA ASP A 172 11.71 -22.53 23.48
C ASP A 172 12.17 -21.07 23.64
N PRO A 173 13.47 -20.79 23.46
CA PRO A 173 14.03 -19.45 23.66
C PRO A 173 13.29 -18.37 22.87
N TRP A 174 12.82 -18.65 21.65
CA TRP A 174 12.07 -17.69 20.85
C TRP A 174 10.73 -17.27 21.46
N ALA A 175 10.15 -18.06 22.37
CA ALA A 175 8.89 -17.76 23.04
C ALA A 175 9.09 -17.06 24.39
N VAL A 176 10.18 -17.37 25.11
CA VAL A 176 10.39 -16.91 26.49
C VAL A 176 11.48 -15.86 26.65
N ASP A 177 12.50 -15.84 25.79
CA ASP A 177 13.63 -14.91 25.87
C ASP A 177 13.33 -13.62 25.10
N PRO A 178 13.22 -12.46 25.79
CA PRO A 178 12.96 -11.18 25.15
C PRO A 178 14.04 -10.78 24.12
N VAL A 179 15.30 -11.18 24.33
CA VAL A 179 16.41 -10.86 23.43
C VAL A 179 16.26 -11.65 22.14
N VAL A 180 16.01 -12.96 22.23
CA VAL A 180 15.80 -13.82 21.05
C VAL A 180 14.60 -13.33 20.23
N ARG A 181 13.50 -12.97 20.89
CA ARG A 181 12.32 -12.39 20.22
C ARG A 181 12.64 -11.09 19.50
N THR A 182 13.37 -10.19 20.17
CA THR A 182 13.77 -8.91 19.58
C THR A 182 14.65 -9.15 18.35
N GLY A 183 15.58 -10.10 18.41
CA GLY A 183 16.39 -10.53 17.28
C GLY A 183 15.55 -11.06 16.12
N ILE A 184 14.59 -11.95 16.38
CA ILE A 184 13.66 -12.49 15.36
C ILE A 184 12.85 -11.36 14.72
N HIS A 185 12.29 -10.44 15.51
CA HIS A 185 11.55 -9.30 14.97
C HIS A 185 12.43 -8.36 14.14
N ALA A 186 13.68 -8.14 14.55
CA ALA A 186 14.63 -7.34 13.78
C ALA A 186 14.96 -8.00 12.43
N MET A 187 15.18 -9.32 12.42
CA MET A 187 15.41 -10.08 11.18
C MET A 187 14.19 -10.03 10.26
N LEU A 188 12.99 -10.30 10.77
CA LEU A 188 11.75 -10.20 9.99
C LEU A 188 11.53 -8.77 9.46
N GLY A 189 11.79 -7.75 10.27
CA GLY A 189 11.72 -6.35 9.84
C GLY A 189 12.72 -6.04 8.72
N LEU A 190 13.92 -6.61 8.78
CA LEU A 190 14.92 -6.49 7.72
C LEU A 190 14.47 -7.19 6.43
N ASP A 191 13.94 -8.41 6.53
CA ASP A 191 13.42 -9.16 5.38
C ASP A 191 12.26 -8.41 4.70
N CYS A 192 11.31 -7.89 5.49
CA CYS A 192 10.23 -7.05 4.97
C CYS A 192 10.75 -5.77 4.31
N ALA A 193 11.72 -5.08 4.92
CA ALA A 193 12.32 -3.89 4.33
C ALA A 193 12.99 -4.20 2.98
N ASN A 194 13.65 -5.35 2.86
CA ASN A 194 14.23 -5.81 1.60
C ASN A 194 13.14 -6.08 0.54
N GLU A 195 12.05 -6.74 0.91
CA GLU A 195 10.90 -6.96 0.01
C GLU A 195 10.26 -5.64 -0.46
N GLU A 196 10.10 -4.67 0.46
CA GLU A 196 9.59 -3.33 0.14
C GLU A 196 10.49 -2.59 -0.83
N ILE A 197 11.81 -2.65 -0.64
CA ILE A 197 12.77 -2.03 -1.57
C ILE A 197 12.59 -2.63 -2.98
N ILE A 198 12.47 -3.96 -3.10
CA ILE A 198 12.21 -4.62 -4.38
C ILE A 198 10.89 -4.14 -4.99
N GLN A 199 9.81 -4.04 -4.20
CA GLN A 199 8.52 -3.56 -4.68
C GLN A 199 8.59 -2.11 -5.16
N LEU A 200 9.27 -1.23 -4.40
CA LEU A 200 9.47 0.17 -4.78
C LEU A 200 10.27 0.30 -6.08
N GLN A 201 11.26 -0.56 -6.31
CA GLN A 201 12.00 -0.60 -7.57
C GLN A 201 11.09 -0.98 -8.75
N VAL A 202 10.19 -1.94 -8.55
CA VAL A 202 9.20 -2.33 -9.56
C VAL A 202 8.22 -1.19 -9.86
N GLU A 203 7.68 -0.53 -8.83
CA GLU A 203 6.75 0.59 -9.01
C GLU A 203 7.43 1.81 -9.62
N LEU A 204 8.69 2.08 -9.27
CA LEU A 204 9.49 3.12 -9.92
C LEU A 204 9.61 2.83 -11.42
N ARG A 205 10.09 1.63 -11.79
CA ARG A 205 10.19 1.23 -13.20
C ARG A 205 8.87 1.38 -13.93
N ARG A 206 7.78 0.93 -13.32
CA ARG A 206 6.42 1.02 -13.88
C ARG A 206 5.97 2.46 -14.09
N SER A 207 6.26 3.34 -13.14
CA SER A 207 5.96 4.77 -13.22
C SER A 207 6.72 5.44 -14.36
N LEU A 208 8.02 5.13 -14.53
CA LEU A 208 8.82 5.66 -15.65
C LEU A 208 8.34 5.11 -17.00
N SER A 209 8.06 3.81 -17.09
CA SER A 209 7.48 3.20 -18.29
C SER A 209 6.13 3.82 -18.65
N TRP A 210 5.29 4.12 -17.66
CA TRP A 210 4.05 4.86 -17.88
C TRP A 210 4.33 6.27 -18.40
N GLY A 211 5.25 7.02 -17.78
CA GLY A 211 5.60 8.37 -18.20
C GLY A 211 6.10 8.42 -19.65
N ILE A 212 6.96 7.47 -20.02
CA ILE A 212 7.45 7.29 -21.39
C ILE A 212 6.30 6.96 -22.36
N SER A 213 5.46 5.99 -22.00
CA SER A 213 4.33 5.58 -22.84
C SER A 213 3.34 6.72 -23.05
N HIS A 214 3.03 7.48 -22.00
CA HIS A 214 2.11 8.61 -22.06
C HIS A 214 2.67 9.74 -22.94
N TRP A 215 3.97 10.05 -22.79
CA TRP A 215 4.65 10.98 -23.68
C TRP A 215 4.56 10.50 -25.14
N ASN A 216 4.89 9.25 -25.45
CA ASN A 216 4.77 8.72 -26.81
C ASN A 216 3.32 8.79 -27.35
N GLN A 217 2.31 8.55 -26.52
CA GLN A 217 0.90 8.63 -26.91
C GLN A 217 0.48 10.07 -27.24
N LEU A 218 0.79 11.04 -26.37
CA LEU A 218 0.48 12.44 -26.64
C LEU A 218 1.15 12.90 -27.94
N LYS A 219 2.33 12.35 -28.26
CA LYS A 219 3.13 12.75 -29.44
C LYS A 219 2.40 12.33 -30.69
N GLN A 220 2.00 11.06 -30.70
CA GLN A 220 1.24 10.47 -31.80
C GLN A 220 -0.10 11.16 -31.98
N ILE A 221 -0.80 11.52 -30.90
CA ILE A 221 -2.08 12.23 -31.00
C ILE A 221 -1.88 13.63 -31.59
N ILE A 222 -0.86 14.37 -31.13
CA ILE A 222 -0.52 15.69 -31.68
C ILE A 222 -0.12 15.56 -33.16
N ASP A 223 0.76 14.62 -33.50
CA ASP A 223 1.23 14.39 -34.87
C ASP A 223 0.07 13.99 -35.80
N LYS A 224 -0.87 13.15 -35.34
CA LYS A 224 -2.09 12.79 -36.09
C LYS A 224 -3.08 13.95 -36.21
N SER A 225 -3.27 14.73 -35.16
CA SER A 225 -4.09 15.96 -35.24
C SER A 225 -3.48 16.99 -36.21
N LEU A 226 -2.19 16.83 -36.51
CA LEU A 226 -1.41 17.61 -37.45
C LEU A 226 -1.32 16.98 -38.85
N GLU A 227 -1.86 15.78 -39.09
CA GLU A 227 -2.00 15.27 -40.47
C GLU A 227 -2.92 16.22 -41.24
N ARG A 228 -2.27 17.05 -42.07
CA ARG A 228 -2.79 18.32 -42.56
C ARG A 228 -3.96 18.11 -43.52
N ASP A 229 -5.14 18.57 -43.13
CA ASP A 229 -6.11 19.04 -44.12
C ASP A 229 -5.67 20.45 -44.55
N SER A 230 -5.07 20.53 -45.75
CA SER A 230 -4.59 21.78 -46.34
C SER A 230 -5.70 22.81 -46.55
N GLN A 231 -6.95 22.36 -46.68
CA GLN A 231 -8.12 23.22 -46.81
C GLN A 231 -8.50 23.82 -45.45
N LEU A 232 -8.43 23.02 -44.37
CA LEU A 232 -8.70 23.48 -43.00
C LEU A 232 -7.66 24.52 -42.53
N ASP A 233 -6.37 24.28 -42.81
CA ASP A 233 -5.30 25.22 -42.45
C ASP A 233 -5.45 26.58 -43.16
N SER A 234 -5.85 26.55 -44.44
CA SER A 234 -6.14 27.77 -45.21
C SER A 234 -7.34 28.54 -44.66
N CYS A 235 -8.44 27.83 -44.33
CA CYS A 235 -9.63 28.46 -43.74
C CYS A 235 -9.34 29.08 -42.36
N LEU A 236 -8.56 28.40 -41.52
CA LEU A 236 -8.22 28.90 -40.19
C LEU A 236 -7.26 30.10 -40.24
N LYS A 237 -6.27 30.09 -41.14
CA LYS A 237 -5.41 31.25 -41.42
C LYS A 237 -6.21 32.45 -41.91
N GLN A 238 -7.20 32.22 -42.79
CA GLN A 238 -8.08 33.27 -43.28
C GLN A 238 -8.99 33.84 -42.17
N ALA A 239 -9.48 33.00 -41.27
CA ALA A 239 -10.41 33.41 -40.21
C ALA A 239 -9.72 34.11 -39.03
N PHE A 240 -8.50 33.69 -38.67
CA PHE A 240 -7.85 34.10 -37.42
C PHE A 240 -6.47 34.79 -37.60
N GLY A 241 -5.91 34.83 -38.81
CA GLY A 241 -4.58 35.40 -39.08
C GLY A 241 -3.43 34.55 -38.53
N GLU A 242 -2.19 35.05 -38.67
CA GLU A 242 -1.01 34.44 -38.03
C GLU A 242 -0.92 34.89 -36.56
N VAL A 243 -1.33 34.03 -35.63
CA VAL A 243 -1.23 34.31 -34.18
C VAL A 243 0.03 33.68 -33.61
N GLN A 244 0.97 34.50 -33.16
CA GLN A 244 2.14 34.07 -32.38
C GLN A 244 1.84 34.26 -30.88
N LEU A 245 1.89 33.18 -30.10
CA LEU A 245 1.88 33.29 -28.63
C LEU A 245 3.31 33.19 -28.07
N ALA A 246 3.60 34.09 -27.13
CA ALA A 246 4.85 34.08 -26.38
C ALA A 246 5.02 32.74 -25.64
N GLY A 247 6.21 32.13 -25.76
CA GLY A 247 6.55 30.83 -25.15
C GLY A 247 6.41 29.62 -26.08
N VAL A 248 5.82 29.77 -27.28
CA VAL A 248 5.65 28.70 -28.29
C VAL A 248 6.42 29.04 -29.56
N SER A 249 7.67 29.52 -29.42
CA SER A 249 8.45 30.11 -30.52
C SER A 249 8.85 29.14 -31.65
N ASN A 250 8.76 27.82 -31.44
CA ASN A 250 9.17 26.79 -32.41
C ASN A 250 8.10 25.72 -32.71
N ARG A 251 6.84 25.97 -32.38
CA ARG A 251 5.72 25.09 -32.82
C ARG A 251 4.66 25.97 -33.48
N PRO A 252 3.98 25.47 -34.51
CA PRO A 252 3.44 26.38 -35.50
C PRO A 252 2.21 27.08 -34.88
N GLY A 253 2.11 28.39 -35.06
CA GLY A 253 1.11 29.24 -34.39
C GLY A 253 -0.21 29.33 -35.15
N GLY A 254 -1.24 29.86 -34.49
CA GLY A 254 -2.57 30.18 -35.04
C GLY A 254 -3.54 28.98 -35.11
N THR A 255 -3.29 28.04 -36.00
CA THR A 255 -4.16 26.87 -36.26
C THR A 255 -4.16 25.85 -35.11
N TYR A 256 -3.05 25.80 -34.37
CA TYR A 256 -2.72 24.76 -33.38
C TYR A 256 -3.41 24.96 -32.05
N GLN A 257 -3.71 26.21 -31.68
CA GLN A 257 -4.43 26.51 -30.44
C GLN A 257 -5.90 26.10 -30.49
N LEU A 258 -6.53 26.20 -31.66
CA LEU A 258 -7.95 25.83 -31.82
C LEU A 258 -8.19 24.31 -31.86
N LEU A 259 -7.24 23.53 -32.40
CA LEU A 259 -7.41 22.08 -32.60
C LEU A 259 -6.61 21.21 -31.59
N GLY A 260 -5.54 21.75 -31.01
CA GLY A 260 -4.60 20.97 -30.18
C GLY A 260 -3.98 21.76 -29.03
N GLY A 261 -4.54 22.91 -28.64
CA GLY A 261 -4.02 23.75 -27.56
C GLY A 261 -3.91 23.00 -26.24
N ASP A 262 -5.00 22.37 -25.79
CA ASP A 262 -5.02 21.59 -24.53
C ASP A 262 -4.05 20.40 -24.55
N LEU A 263 -3.90 19.75 -25.70
CA LEU A 263 -2.94 18.65 -25.88
C LEU A 263 -1.50 19.16 -25.83
N CYS A 264 -1.22 20.34 -26.38
CA CYS A 264 0.09 20.99 -26.28
C CYS A 264 0.42 21.40 -24.84
N PHE A 265 -0.56 21.89 -24.07
CA PHE A 265 -0.37 22.19 -22.65
C PHE A 265 -0.11 20.92 -21.84
N ALA A 266 -0.94 19.88 -22.01
CA ALA A 266 -0.73 18.59 -21.36
C ALA A 266 0.64 17.97 -21.70
N TRP A 267 1.10 18.15 -22.94
CA TRP A 267 2.43 17.75 -23.38
C TRP A 267 3.54 18.46 -22.60
N VAL A 268 3.48 19.80 -22.52
CA VAL A 268 4.49 20.60 -21.81
C VAL A 268 4.48 20.31 -20.31
N ASP A 269 3.30 20.17 -19.71
CA ASP A 269 3.16 19.81 -18.30
C ASP A 269 3.76 18.43 -18.03
N HIS A 270 3.53 17.47 -18.92
CA HIS A 270 4.10 16.13 -18.80
C HIS A 270 5.63 16.14 -18.98
N GLU A 271 6.18 16.91 -19.92
CA GLU A 271 7.64 17.11 -20.04
C GLU A 271 8.23 17.70 -18.76
N GLY A 272 7.57 18.71 -18.17
CA GLY A 272 8.00 19.32 -16.91
C GLY A 272 8.01 18.32 -15.75
N LEU A 273 6.98 17.46 -15.67
CA LEU A 273 6.91 16.39 -14.67
C LEU A 273 8.03 15.36 -14.84
N MET A 274 8.34 14.95 -16.08
CA MET A 274 9.42 14.00 -16.38
C MET A 274 10.80 14.57 -16.03
N ILE A 275 11.05 15.85 -16.30
CA ILE A 275 12.30 16.54 -15.92
C ILE A 275 12.42 16.62 -14.40
N ASN A 276 11.36 16.99 -13.69
CA ASN A 276 11.36 17.04 -12.23
C ASN A 276 11.63 15.65 -11.61
N TRP A 277 11.05 14.59 -12.19
CA TRP A 277 11.34 13.22 -11.78
C TRP A 277 12.81 12.86 -12.02
N ASN A 278 13.40 13.31 -13.13
CA ASN A 278 14.80 13.06 -13.44
C ASN A 278 15.76 13.59 -12.36
N ASP A 279 15.50 14.76 -11.77
CA ASP A 279 16.34 15.28 -10.68
C ASP A 279 16.36 14.34 -9.47
N THR A 280 15.19 13.79 -9.14
CA THR A 280 15.06 12.84 -8.01
C THR A 280 15.73 11.51 -8.34
N ILE A 281 15.50 10.98 -9.54
CA ILE A 281 16.09 9.72 -10.01
C ILE A 281 17.62 9.82 -10.09
N SER A 282 18.14 10.95 -10.57
CA SER A 282 19.59 11.20 -10.65
C SER A 282 20.23 11.16 -9.27
N LYS A 283 19.63 11.81 -8.27
CA LYS A 283 20.08 11.73 -6.87
C LYS A 283 20.03 10.31 -6.33
N MET A 284 18.99 9.54 -6.66
CA MET A 284 18.88 8.13 -6.25
C MET A 284 19.98 7.25 -6.88
N LEU A 285 20.37 7.51 -8.13
CA LEU A 285 21.49 6.84 -8.80
C LEU A 285 22.84 7.22 -8.18
N GLU A 286 23.08 8.51 -7.95
CA GLU A 286 24.31 9.03 -7.33
C GLU A 286 24.53 8.45 -5.92
N THR A 287 23.46 8.38 -5.13
CA THR A 287 23.48 7.79 -3.77
C THR A 287 23.46 6.27 -3.76
N LYS A 288 23.43 5.61 -4.94
CA LYS A 288 23.36 4.16 -5.11
C LYS A 288 22.14 3.51 -4.43
N LEU A 289 21.04 4.26 -4.28
CA LEU A 289 19.76 3.72 -3.82
C LEU A 289 19.10 2.83 -4.87
N ILE A 290 19.36 3.11 -6.15
CA ILE A 290 18.91 2.31 -7.29
C ILE A 290 20.07 2.09 -8.26
N SER A 291 20.01 0.98 -8.99
CA SER A 291 20.92 0.68 -10.09
C SER A 291 20.31 1.14 -11.41
N ARG A 292 21.16 1.56 -12.36
CA ARG A 292 20.74 1.95 -13.72
C ARG A 292 19.90 0.88 -14.42
N GLU A 293 20.20 -0.40 -14.17
CA GLU A 293 19.53 -1.57 -14.73
C GLU A 293 18.03 -1.68 -14.40
N ILE A 294 17.58 -1.01 -13.33
CA ILE A 294 16.17 -1.01 -12.90
C ILE A 294 15.35 -0.08 -13.80
N LEU A 295 15.99 0.93 -14.38
CA LEU A 295 15.31 1.97 -15.14
C LEU A 295 15.20 1.58 -16.62
N PRO A 296 14.11 1.95 -17.32
CA PRO A 296 14.01 1.73 -18.75
C PRO A 296 15.08 2.51 -19.52
N ASP A 297 15.79 1.89 -20.47
CA ASP A 297 16.81 2.60 -21.26
C ASP A 297 16.22 3.79 -22.05
N GLU A 298 14.98 3.67 -22.50
CA GLU A 298 14.24 4.72 -23.19
C GLU A 298 14.07 6.00 -22.33
N TRP A 299 14.08 5.86 -20.99
CA TRP A 299 14.06 7.01 -20.08
C TRP A 299 15.23 7.97 -20.33
N PHE A 300 16.45 7.42 -20.40
CA PHE A 300 17.66 8.24 -20.52
C PHE A 300 17.71 8.98 -21.85
N HIS A 301 17.39 8.27 -22.95
CA HIS A 301 17.33 8.87 -24.28
C HIS A 301 16.26 9.98 -24.35
N MET A 302 15.10 9.75 -23.72
CA MET A 302 14.02 10.73 -23.66
C MET A 302 14.43 11.99 -22.90
N ILE A 303 14.97 11.83 -21.69
CA ILE A 303 15.40 12.97 -20.86
C ILE A 303 16.52 13.76 -21.56
N GLU A 304 17.51 13.09 -22.16
CA GLU A 304 18.59 13.75 -22.90
C GLU A 304 18.02 14.62 -24.04
N SER A 305 17.04 14.09 -24.78
CA SER A 305 16.36 14.85 -25.84
C SER A 305 15.59 16.06 -25.29
N LEU A 306 14.90 15.92 -24.16
CA LEU A 306 14.17 17.01 -23.51
C LEU A 306 15.11 18.11 -23.00
N MET A 307 16.21 17.73 -22.35
CA MET A 307 17.21 18.66 -21.81
C MET A 307 17.94 19.43 -22.92
N CYS A 308 18.34 18.76 -24.01
CA CYS A 308 18.95 19.42 -25.17
C CYS A 308 18.00 20.43 -25.84
N THR A 309 16.70 20.12 -25.88
CA THR A 309 15.68 21.02 -26.42
C THR A 309 15.55 22.29 -25.57
N ILE A 310 15.68 22.19 -24.25
CA ILE A 310 15.62 23.33 -23.33
C ILE A 310 16.88 24.20 -23.45
N GLY A 311 18.07 23.60 -23.48
CA GLY A 311 19.33 24.32 -23.65
C GLY A 311 19.38 25.14 -24.94
N THR A 312 18.86 24.57 -26.04
CA THR A 312 18.76 25.25 -27.34
C THR A 312 17.75 26.41 -27.34
N LYS A 313 16.63 26.28 -26.60
CA LYS A 313 15.66 27.37 -26.45
C LYS A 313 16.21 28.51 -25.60
N SER A 314 16.97 28.20 -24.54
CA SER A 314 17.61 29.19 -23.68
C SER A 314 18.68 30.00 -24.43
N SER A 315 19.53 29.34 -25.20
CA SER A 315 20.56 30.02 -26.00
C SER A 315 19.96 30.88 -27.12
N SER A 316 18.89 30.40 -27.77
CA SER A 316 18.18 31.20 -28.79
C SER A 316 17.52 32.44 -28.21
N ALA A 317 16.99 32.38 -26.99
CA ALA A 317 16.39 33.54 -26.33
C ALA A 317 17.46 34.57 -25.91
N ASP A 318 18.61 34.11 -25.43
CA ASP A 318 19.77 34.98 -25.11
C ASP A 318 20.29 35.70 -26.35
N VAL A 319 20.44 34.99 -27.48
CA VAL A 319 20.88 35.60 -28.75
C VAL A 319 19.86 36.63 -29.25
N GLN A 320 18.56 36.37 -29.11
CA GLN A 320 17.52 37.34 -29.48
C GLN A 320 17.51 38.56 -28.55
N LEU A 321 17.82 38.39 -27.27
CA LEU A 321 17.93 39.49 -26.32
C LEU A 321 19.17 40.36 -26.62
N GLU A 322 20.33 39.74 -26.88
CA GLU A 322 21.54 40.47 -27.33
C GLU A 322 21.28 41.23 -28.64
N GLN A 323 20.58 40.61 -29.59
CA GLN A 323 20.28 41.23 -30.88
C GLN A 323 19.28 42.39 -30.77
N ALA A 324 18.31 42.31 -29.85
CA ALA A 324 17.39 43.41 -29.55
C ALA A 324 18.08 44.59 -28.84
N VAL A 325 19.04 44.31 -27.95
CA VAL A 325 19.85 45.33 -27.27
C VAL A 325 20.76 46.06 -28.28
N LEU A 326 21.34 45.35 -29.26
CA LEU A 326 22.15 45.95 -30.32
C LEU A 326 21.32 46.80 -31.30
N GLN A 327 20.06 46.44 -31.56
CA GLN A 327 19.17 47.22 -32.41
C GLN A 327 18.67 48.52 -31.75
N GLN A 328 18.57 48.57 -30.42
CA GLN A 328 18.24 49.80 -29.69
C GLN A 328 19.38 50.83 -29.67
N GLN A 329 20.62 50.44 -29.96
CA GLN A 329 21.78 51.35 -29.97
C GLN A 329 22.04 52.03 -31.32
N HIS A 330 21.32 51.65 -32.39
CA HIS A 330 21.51 52.20 -33.74
C HIS A 330 20.46 53.23 -34.17
N SER A 331 19.56 53.65 -33.27
CA SER A 331 18.48 54.59 -33.59
C SER A 331 18.47 55.80 -32.65
N ASP A 332 19.50 56.64 -32.74
CA ASP A 332 19.53 58.05 -32.30
C ASP A 332 20.74 58.68 -33.03
N GLY A 333 20.69 59.64 -33.94
CA GLY A 333 19.64 60.45 -34.54
C GLY A 333 20.39 61.57 -35.29
N GLU A 334 20.17 61.71 -36.60
CA GLU A 334 20.58 62.92 -37.34
C GLU A 334 19.57 63.19 -38.46
N GLU A 335 18.54 63.98 -38.12
CA GLU A 335 17.94 64.91 -39.07
C GLU A 335 17.94 66.27 -38.38
N ASN A 336 18.80 67.18 -38.84
CA ASN A 336 18.63 68.60 -38.52
C ASN A 336 18.86 69.40 -39.80
N GLU A 337 17.74 69.88 -40.36
CA GLU A 337 17.70 70.93 -41.38
C GLU A 337 18.33 72.21 -40.79
N GLY A 338 19.40 72.70 -41.41
CA GLY A 338 20.03 73.98 -41.09
C GLY A 338 19.61 75.08 -42.09
N PRO A 339 19.35 76.32 -41.65
CA PRO A 339 18.67 77.36 -42.44
C PRO A 339 19.62 78.19 -43.31
N ASN A 340 19.01 78.86 -44.28
CA ASN A 340 19.58 79.73 -45.32
C ASN A 340 20.63 80.75 -44.83
N GLU A 341 21.69 80.87 -45.62
CA GLU A 341 22.70 81.94 -45.58
C GLU A 341 22.10 83.23 -46.14
N ASP A 342 22.04 84.28 -45.31
CA ASP A 342 22.02 85.68 -45.73
C ASP A 342 22.71 86.48 -44.61
N ASP A 343 23.96 86.90 -44.83
CA ASP A 343 24.61 87.95 -44.04
C ASP A 343 25.21 88.98 -45.00
N ASP A 344 24.43 90.05 -45.22
CA ASP A 344 24.87 91.34 -45.72
C ASP A 344 25.51 92.14 -44.56
N LEU A 345 26.84 92.29 -44.65
CA LEU A 345 27.59 93.55 -44.59
C LEU A 345 27.37 94.64 -43.50
N PHE A 346 28.54 95.07 -42.97
CA PHE A 346 28.95 96.36 -42.39
C PHE A 346 28.76 96.57 -40.86
N GLU A 347 29.89 96.66 -40.12
CA GLU A 347 30.55 97.90 -39.59
C GLU A 347 29.99 98.27 -38.21
N ASP A 348 30.68 98.83 -37.23
CA ASP A 348 32.09 99.08 -36.84
C ASP A 348 31.99 99.67 -35.40
N GLU A 349 33.09 99.67 -34.64
CA GLU A 349 33.47 100.60 -33.54
C GLU A 349 32.47 100.82 -32.37
N ASP A 350 32.79 100.70 -31.08
CA ASP A 350 33.99 100.96 -30.25
C ASP A 350 33.97 100.09 -28.97
#